data_AF-A0A0F9BSZ6-F1
#
_entry.id   AF-A0A0F9BSZ6-F1
#
_cell.length_a   1.000
_cell.length_b   1.000
_cell.length_c   1.000
_cell.angle_alpha   90.00
_cell.angle_beta   90.00
_cell.angle_gamma   90.00
#
_symmetry.space_group_name_H-M   'P 1'
#
loop_
_entity.id
_entity.type
_entity.pdbx_description
1 polymer ?
#
loop_
_entity_poly.entity_id
_entity_poly.type
_entity_poly.pdbx_seq_one_letter_code
_entity_poly.pdbx_strand_id
1 'polypeptide(L)' 'MPKHPDFIKIHARFIKQYGKEKGNDLYFAWLKKKGYDDTKPFPGGKEKKEFRCSV' A
#
# COMPACT_ATOMS: atom_id res chain seq x y z
N MET A 1 3.48 12.95 8.35
CA MET A 1 2.25 12.34 8.87
C MET A 1 2.53 10.88 9.22
N PRO A 2 2.10 10.38 10.39
CA PRO A 2 2.25 8.98 10.73
C PRO A 2 1.39 8.15 9.78
N LYS A 3 2.03 7.23 9.06
CA LYS A 3 1.33 6.25 8.21
C LYS A 3 0.62 5.25 9.12
N HIS A 4 -0.60 4.88 8.76
CA HIS A 4 -1.29 3.80 9.44
C HIS A 4 -0.50 2.47 9.26
N PRO A 5 -0.43 1.60 10.28
CA PRO A 5 0.40 0.38 10.23
C PRO A 5 0.12 -0.53 9.03
N ASP A 6 -1.11 -0.61 8.54
CA ASP A 6 -1.46 -1.38 7.34
C ASP A 6 -0.78 -0.83 6.09
N PHE A 7 -0.80 0.49 5.92
CA PHE A 7 -0.12 1.17 4.82
C PHE A 7 1.41 1.05 4.90
N ILE A 8 1.97 0.97 6.11
CA ILE A 8 3.40 0.67 6.30
C ILE A 8 3.74 -0.74 5.78
N LYS A 9 2.93 -1.75 6.11
CA LYS A 9 3.12 -3.13 5.62
C LYS A 9 2.99 -3.20 4.11
N ILE A 10 2.02 -2.49 3.54
CA ILE A 10 1.81 -2.40 2.09
C ILE A 10 3.01 -1.74 1.41
N HIS A 11 3.46 -0.59 1.92
CA HIS A 11 4.63 0.11 1.40
C HIS A 11 5.88 -0.75 1.44
N ALA A 12 6.09 -1.49 2.54
CA ALA A 12 7.19 -2.43 2.67
C ALA A 12 7.12 -3.57 1.63
N ARG A 13 5.93 -4.06 1.28
CA ARG A 13 5.75 -5.05 0.20
C ARG A 13 6.12 -4.49 -1.16
N PHE A 14 5.68 -3.26 -1.48
CA PHE A 14 6.07 -2.59 -2.72
C PHE A 14 7.59 -2.43 -2.82
N ILE A 15 8.24 -1.98 -1.74
CA ILE A 15 9.70 -1.86 -1.67
C ILE A 15 10.38 -3.23 -1.83
N LYS A 16 9.86 -4.27 -1.16
CA LYS A 16 10.43 -5.63 -1.24
C LYS A 16 10.31 -6.22 -2.65
N GLN A 17 9.22 -5.95 -3.35
CA GLN A 17 8.93 -6.54 -4.66
C GLN A 17 9.58 -5.77 -5.81
N TYR A 18 9.61 -4.43 -5.75
CA TYR A 18 10.04 -3.57 -6.85
C TYR A 18 11.33 -2.79 -6.57
N GLY A 19 11.85 -2.84 -5.34
CA GLY A 19 12.98 -2.03 -4.89
C GLY A 19 12.55 -0.71 -4.26
N LYS A 20 13.47 -0.02 -3.56
CA LYS A 20 13.15 1.18 -2.77
C LYS A 20 12.60 2.33 -3.61
N GLU A 21 13.25 2.66 -4.72
CA GLU A 21 12.85 3.78 -5.58
C GLU A 21 11.54 3.48 -6.32
N LYS A 22 11.49 2.36 -7.03
CA LYS A 22 10.32 1.97 -7.84
C LYS A 22 9.13 1.56 -6.97
N GLY A 23 9.36 0.91 -5.84
CA GLY A 23 8.33 0.54 -4.88
C GLY A 23 7.69 1.75 -4.21
N ASN A 24 8.47 2.79 -3.91
CA ASN A 24 7.93 4.05 -3.39
C ASN A 24 7.03 4.73 -4.44
N ASP A 25 7.48 4.82 -5.69
CA ASP A 25 6.69 5.43 -6.77
C ASP A 25 5.38 4.68 -7.05
N LEU A 26 5.46 3.34 -7.14
CA LEU A 26 4.30 2.47 -7.32
C LEU A 26 3.34 2.54 -6.12
N TYR A 27 3.84 2.68 -4.90
CA TYR A 27 3.01 2.83 -3.71
C TYR A 27 2.19 4.13 -3.77
N PHE A 28 2.81 5.27 -4.09
CA PHE A 28 2.09 6.54 -4.26
C PHE A 28 1.13 6.52 -5.44
N ALA A 29 1.52 5.90 -6.56
CA ALA A 29 0.64 5.70 -7.72
C ALA A 29 -0.56 4.82 -7.35
N TRP A 30 -0.36 3.77 -6.56
CA TRP A 30 -1.43 2.89 -6.08
C TRP A 30 -2.39 3.61 -5.14
N LEU A 31 -1.88 4.41 -4.20
CA LEU A 31 -2.69 5.28 -3.34
C LEU A 31 -3.57 6.22 -4.16
N LYS A 32 -2.97 6.96 -5.11
CA LYS A 32 -3.68 7.91 -5.99
C LYS A 32 -4.71 7.21 -6.86
N LYS A 33 -4.38 6.04 -7.43
CA LYS A 33 -5.27 5.26 -8.29
C LYS A 33 -6.50 4.75 -7.53
N LYS A 34 -6.31 4.38 -6.27
CA LYS A 34 -7.38 3.85 -5.41
C LYS A 34 -8.11 4.93 -4.61
N GLY A 35 -7.58 6.15 -4.56
CA GLY A 35 -8.09 7.22 -3.72
C GLY A 35 -7.93 6.92 -2.23
N TYR A 36 -6.89 6.17 -1.86
CA TYR A 36 -6.61 5.86 -0.47
C TYR A 36 -5.77 6.95 0.18
N ASP A 37 -6.04 7.15 1.46
CA ASP A 37 -5.35 8.10 2.31
C ASP A 37 -4.53 7.31 3.33
N ASP A 38 -3.21 7.34 3.22
CA ASP A 38 -2.30 6.54 4.06
C ASP A 38 -2.25 7.00 5.52
N THR A 39 -2.89 8.13 5.82
CA THR A 39 -3.08 8.66 7.17
C THR A 39 -4.33 8.11 7.85
N LYS A 40 -5.24 7.49 7.09
CA LYS A 40 -6.48 6.91 7.58
C LYS A 40 -6.36 5.39 7.68
N PRO A 41 -7.16 4.72 8.52
CA PRO A 41 -7.25 3.27 8.49
C PRO A 41 -7.68 2.79 7.11
N PHE A 42 -7.12 1.64 6.69
CA PHE A 42 -7.55 1.03 5.44
C PHE A 42 -9.06 0.76 5.51
N PRO A 43 -9.86 1.14 4.50
CA PRO A 43 -11.31 0.99 4.58
C PRO A 43 -11.66 -0.49 4.78
N GLY A 44 -12.13 -0.81 6.00
CA GLY A 44 -12.38 -2.16 6.48
C GLY A 44 -13.31 -2.90 5.52
N GLY A 45 -12.80 -3.97 4.91
CA GLY A 45 -13.54 -4.79 3.94
C GLY A 45 -12.81 -5.02 2.60
N LYS A 46 -11.84 -4.16 2.22
CA LYS A 46 -11.09 -4.31 0.95
C LYS A 46 -9.71 -4.94 1.09
N GLU A 47 -9.15 -4.97 2.31
CA GLU A 47 -7.79 -5.43 2.58
C GLU A 47 -7.54 -6.88 2.15
N LYS A 48 -8.55 -7.76 2.33
CA LYS A 48 -8.46 -9.19 1.98
C LYS A 48 -8.56 -9.47 0.47
N LYS A 49 -9.05 -8.53 -0.35
CA LYS A 49 -9.17 -8.72 -1.82
C LYS A 49 -7.98 -8.16 -2.57
N GLU A 50 -7.40 -7.05 -2.11
CA GLU A 50 -6.44 -6.29 -2.91
C GLU A 50 -4.99 -6.78 -2.77
N PHE A 51 -4.68 -7.47 -1.67
CA PHE A 51 -3.36 -8.06 -1.42
C PHE A 51 -3.32 -9.58 -1.50
N ARG A 52 -4.40 -10.21 -1.98
CA ARG A 52 -4.40 -11.63 -2.35
C ARG A 52 -3.73 -11.78 -3.72
N CYS A 53 -2.44 -11.44 -3.81
CA CYS A 53 -1.59 -12.10 -4.79
C CYS A 53 -1.41 -13.53 -4.30
N SER A 54 -2.21 -14.46 -4.82
CA SER A 54 -1.78 -15.85 -4.92
C SER A 54 -0.51 -15.85 -5.74
N VAL A 55 0.62 -16.14 -5.09
CA VAL A 55 1.72 -16.84 -5.74
C VAL A 55 1.19 -18.18 -6.24
#